data_AF-S4RB35-F1
#
_entry.id   AF-S4RB35-F1
#
_cell.length_a   1.000
_cell.length_b   1.000
_cell.length_c   1.000
_cell.angle_alpha   90.00
_cell.angle_beta   90.00
_cell.angle_gamma   90.00
#
_symmetry.space_group_name_H-M   'P 1'
#
loop_
_entity.id
_entity.type
_entity.pdbx_description
1 polymer ?
#
loop_
_entity_poly.entity_id
_entity_poly.type
_entity_poly.pdbx_seq_one_letter_code
_entity_poly.pdbx_strand_id
1 'polypeptide(L)'
;RRMFPAIRVKVSGLLPHHHYHLAMDIVPLDNKRYRYVYHSSKWIVAGNADAAPPHRLYLHPDSPASGDTWARGEVSFDRAKLTNNE
;
A
#
# COMPACT_ATOMS: atom_id res chain seq x y z
N ARG A 1 -11.74 4.28 2.87
CA ARG A 1 -11.12 5.63 2.70
C ARG A 1 -9.91 5.53 1.79
N ARG A 2 -9.61 6.53 0.94
CA ARG A 2 -8.34 6.56 0.16
C ARG A 2 -7.17 7.00 1.05
N MET A 3 -5.96 6.55 0.74
CA MET A 3 -4.74 6.94 1.47
C MET A 3 -4.35 8.40 1.17
N PHE A 4 -3.68 9.05 2.14
CA PHE A 4 -3.05 10.35 1.96
C PHE A 4 -1.71 10.40 2.73
N PRO A 5 -0.59 10.77 2.08
CA PRO A 5 -0.48 11.00 0.62
C PRO A 5 -0.79 9.72 -0.18
N ALA A 6 -1.17 9.89 -1.45
CA ALA A 6 -1.32 8.74 -2.35
C ALA A 6 0.06 8.13 -2.62
N ILE A 7 0.14 6.80 -2.68
CA ILE A 7 1.39 6.11 -3.02
C ILE A 7 1.62 6.24 -4.52
N ARG A 8 2.80 6.74 -4.88
CA ARG A 8 3.22 6.92 -6.25
C ARG A 8 4.67 6.51 -6.42
N VAL A 9 4.98 5.86 -7.54
CA VAL A 9 6.30 5.30 -7.82
C VAL A 9 6.70 5.55 -9.27
N LYS A 10 7.99 5.79 -9.51
CA LYS A 10 8.57 5.74 -10.85
C LYS A 10 9.20 4.36 -11.04
N VAL A 11 8.90 3.72 -12.17
CA VAL A 11 9.42 2.40 -12.50
C VAL A 11 10.43 2.54 -13.64
N SER A 12 11.56 1.83 -13.54
CA SER A 12 12.62 1.86 -14.54
C SER A 12 13.29 0.49 -14.67
N GLY A 13 13.95 0.23 -15.80
CA GLY A 13 14.72 -1.02 -16.00
C GLY A 13 13.88 -2.24 -16.38
N LEU A 14 12.59 -2.05 -16.71
CA LEU A 14 11.75 -3.12 -17.26
C LEU A 14 12.06 -3.35 -18.74
N LEU A 15 11.97 -4.60 -19.19
CA LEU A 15 12.04 -4.91 -20.62
C LEU A 15 10.83 -4.30 -21.36
N PRO A 16 11.04 -3.42 -22.37
CA PRO A 16 10.01 -2.65 -23.06
C PRO A 16 8.74 -3.43 -23.45
N HIS A 17 8.92 -4.60 -24.06
CA HIS A 17 7.84 -5.38 -24.68
C HIS A 17 7.30 -6.51 -23.79
N HIS A 18 7.85 -6.69 -22.59
CA HIS A 18 7.33 -7.65 -21.62
C HIS A 18 6.16 -7.05 -20.85
N HIS A 19 5.19 -7.88 -20.49
CA HIS A 19 4.04 -7.48 -19.68
C HIS A 19 4.31 -7.75 -18.21
N TYR A 20 3.97 -6.77 -17.37
CA TYR A 20 4.14 -6.83 -15.92
C TYR A 20 2.83 -6.49 -15.23
N HIS A 21 2.60 -7.14 -14.09
CA HIS A 21 1.60 -6.76 -13.12
C HIS A 21 2.27 -5.92 -12.03
N LEU A 22 1.67 -4.78 -11.68
CA LEU A 22 2.05 -4.03 -10.49
C LEU A 22 0.95 -4.17 -9.45
N ALA A 23 1.33 -4.54 -8.23
CA ALA A 23 0.43 -4.70 -7.12
C ALA A 23 1.01 -4.04 -5.86
N MET A 24 0.13 -3.68 -4.93
CA MET A 24 0.48 -3.09 -3.65
C MET A 24 -0.16 -3.91 -2.54
N ASP A 25 0.65 -4.19 -1.53
CA ASP A 25 0.25 -4.87 -0.30
C ASP A 25 0.51 -3.96 0.91
N ILE A 26 -0.24 -4.16 1.97
CA ILE A 26 -0.07 -3.46 3.25
C ILE A 26 0.11 -4.51 4.33
N VAL A 27 1.36 -4.67 4.75
CA VAL A 27 1.76 -5.64 5.78
C VAL A 27 1.93 -4.96 7.14
N PRO A 28 1.64 -5.65 8.25
CA PRO A 28 1.86 -5.10 9.58
C PRO A 28 3.35 -4.85 9.82
N LEU A 29 3.68 -3.70 10.41
CA LEU A 29 5.05 -3.36 10.81
C LEU A 29 5.50 -4.19 12.02
N ASP A 30 4.60 -4.38 12.99
CA ASP A 30 4.82 -5.22 14.16
C ASP A 30 3.51 -5.80 14.71
N ASN A 31 3.62 -6.65 15.73
CA ASN A 31 2.49 -7.29 16.40
C ASN A 31 2.06 -6.51 17.66
N LYS A 32 1.93 -5.18 17.58
CA LYS A 32 1.54 -4.33 18.72
C LYS A 32 0.32 -3.48 18.41
N ARG A 33 -0.53 -3.28 19.41
CA ARG A 33 -1.61 -2.29 19.39
C ARG A 33 -1.12 -0.99 20.02
N TYR A 34 -1.34 0.12 19.33
CA TYR A 34 -0.87 1.44 19.75
C TYR A 34 -2.02 2.32 20.27
N ARG A 35 -1.71 3.16 21.25
CA ARG A 35 -2.61 4.22 21.76
C ARG A 35 -1.89 5.56 21.73
N TYR A 36 -2.58 6.60 21.27
CA TYR A 36 -2.07 7.97 21.33
C TYR A 36 -2.39 8.62 22.68
N VAL A 37 -1.38 9.22 23.32
CA VAL A 37 -1.48 9.93 24.60
C VAL A 37 -1.35 11.43 24.35
N TYR A 38 -2.47 12.15 24.46
CA TYR A 38 -2.57 13.56 24.08
C TYR A 38 -1.69 14.49 24.93
N HIS A 39 -1.69 14.35 26.26
CA HIS A 39 -0.95 15.25 27.16
C HIS A 39 0.57 15.19 26.96
N SER A 40 1.09 14.07 26.46
CA SER A 40 2.52 13.91 26.14
C SER A 40 2.80 13.89 24.64
N SER A 41 1.77 14.01 23.79
CA SER A 41 1.83 13.92 22.34
C SER A 41 2.68 12.76 21.82
N LYS A 42 2.41 11.56 22.35
CA LYS A 42 3.21 10.35 22.07
C LYS A 42 2.34 9.13 21.80
N TRP A 43 2.84 8.25 20.94
CA TRP A 43 2.32 6.89 20.78
C TRP A 43 2.95 5.97 21.83
N ILE A 44 2.13 5.11 22.45
CA ILE A 44 2.58 4.07 23.38
C ILE A 44 2.03 2.72 22.97
N VAL A 45 2.73 1.65 23.35
CA VAL A 45 2.24 0.29 23.24
C VAL A 45 1.14 0.08 24.27
N ALA A 46 -0.02 -0.40 23.82
CA ALA A 46 -1.21 -0.67 24.63
C ALA A 46 -1.56 -2.16 24.72
N GLY A 47 -0.79 -3.03 24.06
CA GLY A 47 -0.96 -4.48 24.06
C GLY A 47 -0.46 -5.13 22.77
N ASN A 48 -0.85 -6.40 22.57
CA ASN A 48 -0.62 -7.12 21.31
C ASN A 48 -1.61 -6.65 20.23
N ALA A 49 -1.26 -6.80 18.96
CA ALA A 49 -2.18 -6.51 17.86
C ALA A 49 -3.35 -7.51 17.84
N ASP A 50 -4.44 -7.09 17.20
CA ASP A 50 -5.59 -7.97 16.91
C ASP A 50 -5.21 -9.00 15.82
N ALA A 51 -6.05 -10.01 15.62
CA ALA A 51 -5.84 -10.98 14.55
C ALA A 51 -5.74 -10.27 13.19
N ALA A 52 -4.82 -10.71 12.33
CA ALA A 52 -4.65 -10.09 11.02
C ALA A 52 -5.93 -10.30 10.18
N PRO A 53 -6.43 -9.24 9.51
CA PRO A 53 -7.54 -9.39 8.58
C PRO A 53 -7.13 -10.28 7.40
N PRO A 54 -8.09 -10.82 6.62
CA PRO A 54 -7.78 -11.54 5.40
C PRO A 54 -6.87 -10.72 4.49
N HIS A 55 -5.82 -11.36 3.98
CA HIS A 55 -4.86 -10.73 3.09
C HIS A 55 -5.54 -10.24 1.81
N ARG A 56 -5.35 -8.95 1.47
CA ARG A 56 -5.95 -8.32 0.29
C ARG A 56 -4.87 -7.58 -0.49
N LEU A 57 -4.45 -8.18 -1.61
CA LEU A 57 -3.55 -7.55 -2.56
C LEU A 57 -4.32 -6.58 -3.47
N TYR A 58 -3.85 -5.35 -3.58
CA TYR A 58 -4.40 -4.40 -4.55
C TYR A 58 -3.62 -4.47 -5.87
N LEU A 59 -4.23 -5.02 -6.91
CA LEU A 59 -3.66 -5.00 -8.26
C LEU A 59 -3.92 -3.63 -8.92
N HIS A 60 -2.89 -3.01 -9.49
CA HIS A 60 -3.04 -1.75 -10.22
C HIS A 60 -3.99 -1.96 -11.42
N PRO A 61 -4.97 -1.06 -11.67
CA PRO A 61 -6.01 -1.25 -12.68
C PRO A 61 -5.47 -1.36 -14.10
N ASP A 62 -4.31 -0.77 -14.37
CA ASP A 62 -3.65 -0.85 -15.68
C ASP A 62 -2.88 -2.18 -15.87
N SER A 63 -2.88 -3.09 -14.90
CA SER A 63 -2.23 -4.39 -15.03
C SER A 63 -3.08 -5.38 -15.83
N PRO A 64 -2.47 -6.23 -16.68
CA PRO A 64 -1.07 -6.19 -17.09
C PRO A 64 -0.80 -5.07 -18.10
N ALA A 65 0.38 -4.45 -18.04
CA ALA A 65 0.86 -3.51 -19.05
C ALA A 65 2.34 -3.73 -19.38
N SER A 66 2.76 -3.21 -20.53
CA SER A 66 4.14 -3.35 -21.02
C SER A 66 5.15 -2.57 -20.15
N GLY A 67 6.41 -2.99 -20.17
CA GLY A 67 7.51 -2.28 -19.50
C GLY A 67 7.59 -0.80 -19.90
N ASP A 68 7.42 -0.50 -21.19
CA ASP A 68 7.37 0.88 -21.70
C ASP A 68 6.21 1.69 -21.11
N THR A 69 5.06 1.05 -20.89
CA THR A 69 3.89 1.71 -20.33
C THR A 69 4.13 2.09 -18.87
N TRP A 70 4.68 1.16 -18.08
CA TRP A 70 5.03 1.41 -16.69
C TRP A 70 6.17 2.42 -16.51
N ALA A 71 7.15 2.42 -17.42
CA ALA A 71 8.30 3.32 -17.36
C ALA A 71 8.03 4.73 -17.91
N ARG A 72 6.87 4.97 -18.54
CA ARG A 72 6.51 6.26 -19.16
C ARG A 72 6.41 7.41 -18.16
N GLY A 73 6.08 7.12 -16.90
CA GLY A 73 5.82 8.15 -15.90
C GLY A 73 5.67 7.61 -14.50
N GLU A 74 5.01 8.40 -13.65
CA GLU A 74 4.70 8.03 -12.28
C GLU A 74 3.43 7.14 -12.26
N VAL A 75 3.55 5.96 -11.66
CA VAL A 75 2.45 5.02 -11.42
C VAL A 75 1.79 5.38 -10.08
N SER A 76 0.47 5.52 -10.07
CA SER A 76 -0.29 6.02 -8.91
C SER A 76 -1.28 4.99 -8.39
N PHE A 77 -1.21 4.70 -7.08
CA PHE A 77 -2.16 3.84 -6.36
C PHE A 77 -3.26 4.65 -5.65
N ASP A 78 -3.63 5.81 -6.18
CA ASP A 78 -4.63 6.73 -5.60
C ASP A 78 -6.05 6.14 -5.50
N ARG A 79 -6.37 5.14 -6.31
CA ARG A 79 -7.64 4.41 -6.28
C ARG A 79 -7.69 3.34 -5.18
N ALA A 80 -6.58 3.00 -4.54
CA ALA A 80 -6.57 2.06 -3.42
C ALA A 80 -7.36 2.59 -2.22
N LYS A 81 -8.14 1.71 -1.58
CA LYS A 81 -9.01 2.04 -0.45
C LYS A 81 -8.67 1.17 0.75
N LEU A 82 -8.56 1.80 1.92
CA LEU A 82 -8.48 1.14 3.22
C LEU A 82 -9.89 1.00 3.82
N THR A 83 -10.14 -0.13 4.48
CA THR A 83 -11.38 -0.43 5.20
C THR A 83 -11.05 -1.06 6.55
N ASN A 84 -11.86 -0.76 7.56
CA ASN A 84 -11.87 -1.44 8.85
C ASN A 84 -13.06 -2.40 9.00
N ASN A 85 -13.86 -2.57 7.95
CA ASN A 85 -14.85 -3.64 7.88
C ASN A 85 -14.15 -4.93 7.47
N GLU A 86 -14.36 -5.99 8.26
CA GLU A 86 -14.06 -7.36 7.86
C GLU A 86 -14.93 -7.77 6.66
#